data_AF-A0A2X3EYW0-F1
#
_entry.id   AF-A0A2X3EYW0-F1
#
_cell.length_a   1.000
_cell.length_b   1.000
_cell.length_c   1.000
_cell.angle_alpha   90.00
_cell.angle_beta   90.00
_cell.angle_gamma   90.00
#
_symmetry.space_group_name_H-M   'P 1'
#
loop_
_entity.id
_entity.type
_entity.pdbx_description
1 polymer ?
#
loop_
_entity_poly.entity_id
_entity_poly.type
_entity_poly.pdbx_seq_one_letter_code
_entity_poly.pdbx_strand_id
1 'polypeptide(L)'
;MTWVHAIPLYAIKQGLLTVEKKGKKNIFSGRILEIEGLPDLKVEQAFELTDASAERSAAGCTIKLNKEPIVEYLNSNIVLLKWMIAEGYGDRRTLERRIQGMEKMAGGSAAAGSRC
;
A
#
# COMPACT_ATOMS: atom_id res chain seq x y z
N MET A 1 21.46 -1.17 3.41
CA MET A 1 20.79 -2.16 2.54
C MET A 1 19.31 -2.09 2.86
N THR A 2 18.47 -1.57 1.96
CA THR A 2 17.04 -1.39 2.24
C THR A 2 16.34 -2.74 2.39
N TRP A 3 15.31 -2.82 3.24
CA TRP A 3 14.56 -4.05 3.54
C TRP A 3 14.02 -4.76 2.28
N VAL A 4 13.74 -3.98 1.23
CA VAL A 4 13.37 -4.43 -0.13
C VAL A 4 14.36 -5.45 -0.72
N HIS A 5 15.66 -5.25 -0.52
CA HIS A 5 16.69 -6.10 -1.11
C HIS A 5 16.99 -7.35 -0.26
N ALA A 6 16.53 -7.39 0.99
CA ALA A 6 16.76 -8.52 1.88
C ALA A 6 15.96 -9.75 1.46
N ILE A 7 14.69 -9.60 1.08
CA ILE A 7 13.80 -10.70 0.65
C ILE A 7 14.41 -11.52 -0.50
N PRO A 8 14.82 -10.94 -1.64
CA PRO A 8 15.43 -11.71 -2.73
C PRO A 8 16.80 -12.29 -2.32
N LEU A 9 17.59 -11.57 -1.51
CA LEU A 9 18.87 -12.07 -1.02
C LEU A 9 18.70 -13.36 -0.22
N TYR A 10 17.73 -13.41 0.71
CA TYR A 10 17.45 -14.60 1.50
C TYR A 10 16.84 -15.73 0.66
N ALA A 11 15.99 -15.42 -0.31
CA ALA A 11 15.46 -16.42 -1.23
C ALA A 11 16.56 -17.08 -2.09
N ILE A 12 17.57 -16.32 -2.52
CA ILE A 12 18.76 -16.86 -3.21
C ILE A 12 19.56 -17.75 -2.26
N LYS A 13 19.82 -17.29 -1.02
CA LYS A 13 20.54 -18.07 -0.01
C LYS A 13 19.87 -19.41 0.32
N GLN A 14 18.54 -19.46 0.27
CA GLN A 14 17.75 -20.67 0.49
C GLN A 14 17.54 -21.51 -0.79
N GLY A 15 18.06 -21.09 -1.94
CA GLY A 15 17.89 -21.79 -3.22
C GLY A 15 16.49 -21.71 -3.83
N LEU A 16 15.65 -20.79 -3.33
CA LEU A 16 14.27 -20.55 -3.79
C LEU A 16 14.20 -19.56 -4.96
N LEU A 17 15.27 -18.80 -5.20
CA LEU A 17 15.41 -17.85 -6.28
C LEU A 17 16.77 -18.03 -6.98
N THR A 18 16.80 -18.08 -8.30
CA THR A 18 18.03 -18.15 -9.10
C THR A 18 18.18 -16.91 -9.99
N VAL A 19 19.43 -16.50 -10.23
CA VAL A 19 19.77 -15.41 -11.14
C VAL A 19 19.80 -15.88 -12.60
N GLU A 20 20.22 -17.13 -12.84
CA GLU A 20 20.30 -17.69 -14.19
C GLU A 20 18.92 -17.79 -14.86
N LYS A 21 18.86 -17.41 -16.14
CA LYS A 21 17.61 -17.42 -16.94
C LYS A 21 17.17 -18.83 -17.31
N LYS A 22 18.11 -19.72 -17.60
CA LYS A 22 17.82 -21.11 -17.98
C LYS A 22 17.40 -21.89 -16.75
N GLY A 23 16.19 -22.47 -16.76
CA GLY A 23 15.67 -23.21 -15.61
C GLY A 23 15.41 -22.35 -14.37
N LYS A 24 15.07 -21.06 -14.57
CA LYS A 24 14.91 -20.08 -13.48
C LYS A 24 13.95 -20.58 -12.40
N LYS A 25 14.44 -20.69 -11.17
CA LYS A 25 13.60 -20.87 -9.99
C LYS A 25 13.23 -19.50 -9.46
N ASN A 26 11.94 -19.27 -9.29
CA ASN A 26 11.42 -18.05 -8.66
C ASN A 26 10.18 -18.42 -7.85
N ILE A 27 10.36 -18.57 -6.53
CA ILE A 27 9.27 -18.91 -5.61
C ILE A 27 8.14 -17.88 -5.60
N PHE A 28 8.40 -16.64 -6.00
CA PHE A 28 7.44 -15.55 -6.01
C PHE A 28 6.60 -15.51 -7.29
N SER A 29 7.06 -16.16 -8.37
CA SER A 29 6.46 -16.04 -9.70
C SER A 29 5.00 -16.52 -9.72
N GLY A 30 4.08 -15.62 -10.06
CA GLY A 30 2.64 -15.92 -10.15
C GLY A 30 1.95 -16.16 -8.80
N ARG A 31 2.61 -15.82 -7.68
CA ARG A 31 2.06 -15.97 -6.32
C ARG A 31 1.77 -14.63 -5.69
N ILE A 32 1.02 -14.64 -4.59
CA ILE A 32 0.81 -13.49 -3.73
C ILE A 32 1.93 -13.49 -2.68
N LEU A 33 2.61 -12.34 -2.52
CA LEU A 33 3.61 -12.12 -1.48
C LEU A 33 2.92 -11.55 -0.23
N GLU A 34 2.99 -12.26 0.88
CA GLU A 34 2.43 -11.81 2.16
C GLU A 34 3.58 -11.47 3.11
N ILE A 35 3.59 -10.25 3.64
CA ILE A 35 4.63 -9.72 4.52
C ILE A 35 4.04 -9.44 5.91
N GLU A 36 4.64 -10.03 6.94
CA GLU A 36 4.32 -9.79 8.35
C GLU A 36 5.58 -9.41 9.14
N GLY A 37 5.40 -8.91 10.37
CA GLY A 37 6.48 -8.60 11.32
C GLY A 37 6.95 -7.15 11.35
N LEU A 38 6.34 -6.26 10.56
CA LEU A 38 6.65 -4.83 10.51
C LEU A 38 5.37 -3.97 10.66
N PRO A 39 4.64 -4.08 11.78
CA PRO A 39 3.28 -3.55 11.86
C PRO A 39 3.19 -2.03 12.00
N ASP A 40 4.24 -1.37 12.49
CA ASP A 40 4.27 0.06 12.79
C ASP A 40 4.93 0.90 11.67
N LEU A 41 5.16 0.31 10.50
CA LEU A 41 5.66 1.06 9.35
C LEU A 41 4.64 2.10 8.90
N LYS A 42 5.14 3.27 8.52
CA LYS A 42 4.33 4.24 7.79
C LYS A 42 3.86 3.66 6.47
N VAL A 43 2.69 4.07 5.99
CA VAL A 43 2.09 3.55 4.75
C VAL A 43 3.02 3.78 3.55
N GLU A 44 3.77 4.88 3.51
CA GLU A 44 4.76 5.18 2.48
C GLU A 44 5.93 4.18 2.49
N GLN A 45 6.39 3.78 3.68
CA GLN A 45 7.47 2.78 3.81
C GLN A 45 6.99 1.38 3.47
N ALA A 46 5.75 1.06 3.87
CA ALA A 46 5.10 -0.18 3.48
C ALA A 46 4.90 -0.27 1.95
N PHE A 47 4.62 0.87 1.31
CA PHE A 47 4.50 0.94 -0.14
C PHE A 47 5.80 0.52 -0.85
N GLU A 48 6.97 0.95 -0.37
CA GLU A 48 8.27 0.54 -0.94
C GLU A 48 8.46 -0.99 -0.98
N LEU A 49 7.98 -1.69 0.06
CA LEU A 49 8.03 -3.16 0.11
C LEU A 49 7.04 -3.80 -0.86
N THR A 50 5.82 -3.26 -0.93
CA THR A 50 4.78 -3.80 -1.81
C THR A 50 5.07 -3.53 -3.30
N ASP A 51 5.65 -2.38 -3.63
CA ASP A 51 6.00 -2.00 -5.00
C ASP A 51 7.10 -2.90 -5.57
N ALA A 52 8.12 -3.19 -4.75
CA ALA A 52 9.20 -4.10 -5.14
C ALA A 52 8.75 -5.54 -5.41
N SER A 53 7.53 -5.94 -5.02
CA SER A 53 6.98 -7.26 -5.33
C SER A 53 6.77 -7.49 -6.84
N ALA A 54 6.49 -6.41 -7.60
CA ALA A 54 6.34 -6.47 -9.04
C ALA A 54 7.65 -6.91 -9.72
N GLU A 55 8.79 -6.41 -9.23
CA GLU A 55 10.12 -6.82 -9.70
C GLU A 55 10.44 -8.30 -9.41
N ARG A 56 9.62 -8.99 -8.61
CA ARG A 56 9.75 -10.41 -8.28
C ARG A 56 8.77 -11.30 -9.06
N SER A 57 8.02 -10.72 -10.00
CA SER A 57 6.96 -11.41 -10.76
C SER A 57 5.84 -11.98 -9.87
N ALA A 58 5.63 -11.39 -8.70
CA ALA A 58 4.47 -11.68 -7.87
C ALA A 58 3.20 -11.15 -8.56
N ALA A 59 2.08 -11.85 -8.39
CA ALA A 59 0.78 -11.42 -8.87
C ALA A 59 0.18 -10.29 -8.02
N GLY A 60 0.66 -10.15 -6.78
CA GLY A 60 0.26 -9.10 -5.85
C GLY A 60 1.04 -9.20 -4.55
N CYS A 61 0.90 -8.18 -3.69
CA CYS A 61 1.54 -8.13 -2.39
C CYS A 61 0.57 -7.61 -1.33
N THR A 62 0.65 -8.17 -0.13
CA THR A 62 -0.04 -7.68 1.06
C THR A 62 0.94 -7.55 2.20
N ILE A 63 0.76 -6.53 3.02
CA ILE A 63 1.56 -6.28 4.21
C ILE A 63 0.63 -6.00 5.38
N LYS A 64 0.90 -6.65 6.51
CA LYS A 64 0.11 -6.48 7.72
C LYS A 64 0.62 -5.30 8.54
N LEU A 65 -0.21 -4.27 8.62
CA LEU A 65 0.05 -3.07 9.42
C LEU A 65 -0.96 -2.94 10.55
N ASN A 66 -0.55 -2.22 11.59
CA ASN A 66 -1.41 -1.75 12.66
C ASN A 66 -2.36 -0.63 12.15
N LYS A 67 -3.40 -0.31 12.93
CA LYS A 67 -4.43 0.66 12.50
C LYS A 67 -3.91 2.10 12.55
N GLU A 68 -3.02 2.38 13.48
CA GLU A 68 -2.45 3.68 13.79
C GLU A 68 -1.80 4.34 12.55
N PRO A 69 -0.84 3.70 11.85
CA PRO A 69 -0.24 4.28 10.64
C PRO A 69 -1.25 4.45 9.49
N ILE A 70 -2.26 3.58 9.41
CA ILE A 70 -3.31 3.67 8.39
C ILE A 70 -4.20 4.90 8.65
N VAL A 71 -4.59 5.14 9.90
CA VAL A 71 -5.42 6.28 10.29
C VAL A 71 -4.67 7.61 10.08
N GLU A 72 -3.39 7.67 10.45
CA GLU A 72 -2.52 8.82 10.16
C GLU A 72 -2.52 9.15 8.67
N TYR A 73 -2.30 8.14 7.83
CA TYR A 73 -2.29 8.28 6.37
C TYR A 73 -3.66 8.73 5.81
N LEU A 74 -4.77 8.15 6.27
CA LEU A 74 -6.11 8.53 5.82
C LEU A 74 -6.44 9.99 6.15
N ASN A 75 -6.12 10.45 7.36
CA ASN A 75 -6.37 11.83 7.79
C ASN A 75 -5.58 12.83 6.96
N SER A 76 -4.30 12.54 6.68
CA SER A 76 -3.47 13.37 5.79
C SER A 76 -4.06 13.47 4.38
N ASN A 77 -4.50 12.34 3.81
CA ASN A 77 -5.09 12.30 2.47
C ASN A 77 -6.44 13.02 2.39
N ILE A 78 -7.28 12.96 3.43
CA ILE A 78 -8.55 13.70 3.46
C ILE A 78 -8.30 15.21 3.32
N VAL A 79 -7.30 15.75 4.04
CA VAL A 79 -6.94 17.17 3.96
C VAL A 79 -6.46 17.52 2.54
N LEU A 80 -5.60 16.68 1.96
CA LEU A 80 -5.11 16.86 0.59
C LEU A 80 -6.25 16.88 -0.44
N LEU A 81 -7.18 15.93 -0.37
CA LEU A 81 -8.31 15.86 -1.31
C LEU A 81 -9.25 17.06 -1.17
N LYS A 82 -9.47 17.56 0.05
CA LYS A 82 -10.25 18.79 0.28
C LYS A 82 -9.56 20.01 -0.34
N TRP A 83 -8.23 20.11 -0.23
CA TRP A 83 -7.46 21.16 -0.90
C TRP A 83 -7.53 21.04 -2.43
N MET A 84 -7.41 19.84 -3.01
CA MET A 84 -7.56 19.64 -4.45
C MET A 84 -8.92 20.11 -4.98
N ILE A 85 -10.01 19.90 -4.23
CA ILE A 85 -11.33 20.43 -4.59
C ILE A 85 -11.33 21.96 -4.60
N ALA A 86 -10.68 22.60 -3.63
CA ALA A 86 -10.59 24.06 -3.55
C ALA A 86 -9.80 24.66 -4.72
N GLU A 87 -8.74 23.98 -5.17
CA GLU A 87 -7.95 24.35 -6.34
C GLU A 87 -8.62 24.00 -7.68
N GLY A 88 -9.82 23.42 -7.67
CA GLY A 88 -10.57 23.08 -8.88
C GLY A 88 -10.06 21.84 -9.63
N TYR A 89 -9.36 20.92 -8.96
CA TYR A 89 -8.88 19.68 -9.58
C TYR A 89 -10.00 18.68 -9.84
N GLY A 90 -10.09 18.22 -11.09
CA GLY A 90 -10.85 17.04 -11.48
C GLY A 90 -12.36 17.10 -11.23
N ASP A 91 -13.00 15.93 -11.17
CA ASP A 91 -14.42 15.83 -10.84
C ASP A 91 -14.64 15.88 -9.33
N ARG A 92 -15.17 17.00 -8.85
CA ARG A 92 -15.49 17.26 -7.45
C ARG A 92 -16.31 16.14 -6.81
N ARG A 93 -17.32 15.60 -7.51
CA ARG A 93 -18.19 14.54 -6.96
C ARG A 93 -17.42 13.26 -6.66
N THR A 94 -16.42 12.93 -7.48
CA THR A 94 -15.58 11.75 -7.26
C THR A 94 -14.65 11.92 -6.07
N LEU A 95 -14.05 13.11 -5.91
CA LEU A 95 -13.21 13.41 -4.75
C LEU A 95 -14.02 13.42 -3.44
N GLU A 96 -15.21 14.01 -3.44
CA GLU A 96 -16.12 14.02 -2.27
C GLU A 96 -16.51 12.61 -1.83
N ARG A 97 -16.86 11.72 -2.78
CA ARG A 97 -17.18 10.31 -2.46
C ARG A 97 -15.96 9.58 -1.87
N ARG A 98 -14.76 9.85 -2.37
CA ARG A 98 -13.52 9.25 -1.84
C ARG A 98 -13.25 9.71 -0.41
N ILE A 99 -13.39 11.02 -0.15
CA ILE A 99 -13.26 11.60 1.19
C ILE A 99 -14.23 10.94 2.17
N GLN A 100 -15.53 10.83 1.82
CA GLN A 100 -16.53 10.19 2.67
C GLN A 100 -16.17 8.73 3.00
N GLY A 101 -15.66 7.99 2.01
CA GLY A 101 -15.19 6.62 2.22
C GLY A 101 -13.99 6.53 3.17
N MET A 102 -13.05 7.47 3.06
CA MET A 102 -11.88 7.55 3.94
C MET A 102 -12.27 7.97 5.36
N GLU A 103 -13.19 8.93 5.51
CA GLU A 103 -13.71 9.37 6.83
C GLU A 103 -14.41 8.23 7.56
N LYS A 104 -15.26 7.45 6.85
CA LYS A 104 -15.90 6.25 7.39
C LYS A 104 -14.88 5.20 7.84
N MET A 105 -13.78 5.04 7.11
CA MET A 105 -12.73 4.06 7.43
C MET A 105 -11.87 4.50 8.62
N ALA A 106 -11.58 5.80 8.75
CA ALA A 106 -10.81 6.37 9.85
C ALA A 106 -11.57 6.43 11.19
N GLY A 107 -12.85 6.02 11.22
CA GLY A 107 -13.70 6.07 12.43
C GLY A 107 -14.47 7.39 12.59
N GLY A 108 -14.45 8.26 11.59
CA GLY A 108 -15.34 9.42 11.53
C GLY A 108 -16.77 8.97 11.31
N SER A 109 -17.66 9.30 12.25
CA SER A 109 -19.10 9.21 12.02
C SER A 109 -19.41 9.99 10.73
N ALA A 110 -19.97 9.29 9.75
CA ALA A 110 -20.49 9.92 8.55
C ALA A 110 -21.51 10.98 8.99
N ALA A 111 -21.10 12.26 8.97
CA ALA A 111 -22.03 13.35 9.15
C ALA A 111 -23.03 13.25 7.99
N ALA A 112 -24.24 12.81 8.33
CA ALA A 112 -25.39 12.78 7.46
C ALA A 112 -25.49 14.11 6.69
N GLY A 113 -25.75 14.01 5.39
CA GLY A 113 -25.75 15.14 4.47
C GLY A 113 -26.48 16.37 5.02
N SER A 114 -25.79 17.50 5.02
CA SER A 114 -26.43 18.81 5.06
C SER A 114 -26.95 19.10 3.65
N ARG A 115 -28.27 18.96 3.50
CA ARG A 115 -29.03 19.59 2.42
C ARG A 115 -28.69 21.08 2.38
N CYS A 116 -28.41 21.58 1.19
CA CYS A 116 -28.94 22.85 0.73
C CYS A 116 -29.20 22.73 -0.76
#